data_AF-A0A0S3U3G1-F1
#
_entry.id   AF-A0A0S3U3G1-F1
#
_cell.length_a   1.000
_cell.length_b   1.000
_cell.length_c   1.000
_cell.angle_alpha   90.00
_cell.angle_beta   90.00
_cell.angle_gamma   90.00
#
_symmetry.space_group_name_H-M   'P 1'
#
loop_
_entity.id
_entity.type
_entity.pdbx_description
1 polymer ?
#
loop_
_entity_poly.entity_id
_entity_poly.type
_entity_poly.pdbx_seq_one_letter_code
_entity_poly.pdbx_strand_id
1 'polypeptide(L)'
;MCIIAILSKPSKIDQPDGTVAGYRSQILELENALIKPSYKSMAADSQQFHSSQIVFLEHNAARLYAEVVQFVESRGLCWVRPIALVTSEGDWTDGDRLTLQDLQDGSDLMCPAVLFREALDMEVLPVLARLGAESKERNPLSHRHLHQFIQQIWQARPEVFENKAP
;
A
#
# COMPACT_ATOMS: atom_id res chain seq x y z
N MET A 1 18.37 2.21 10.26
CA MET A 1 18.16 3.58 9.72
C MET A 1 16.73 3.64 9.22
N CYS A 2 15.87 4.49 9.81
CA CYS A 2 14.50 4.70 9.33
C CYS A 2 14.55 5.63 8.11
N ILE A 3 14.04 5.20 6.96
CA ILE A 3 13.72 6.14 5.89
C ILE A 3 12.37 6.72 6.25
N ILE A 4 12.36 7.90 6.87
CA ILE A 4 11.16 8.72 6.89
C ILE A 4 10.97 9.19 5.46
N ALA A 5 10.01 8.63 4.73
CA ALA A 5 9.60 9.17 3.44
C ALA A 5 8.87 10.51 3.67
N ILE A 6 9.61 11.55 4.05
CA ILE A 6 9.14 12.93 4.00
C ILE A 6 9.38 13.40 2.56
N LEU A 7 8.35 13.34 1.72
CA LEU A 7 8.42 13.91 0.37
C LEU A 7 7.38 15.02 0.25
N SER A 8 7.91 16.24 0.11
CA SER A 8 7.20 17.50 -0.12
C SER A 8 6.29 17.43 -1.35
N LYS A 9 5.10 18.03 -1.21
CA LYS A 9 4.15 18.30 -2.29
C LYS A 9 4.81 19.10 -3.44
N PRO A 10 4.55 18.79 -4.72
CA PRO A 10 4.77 19.73 -5.81
C PRO A 10 3.62 20.74 -5.94
N SER A 11 3.99 22.00 -6.20
CA SER A 11 3.14 23.19 -6.29
C SER A 11 2.30 23.25 -7.57
N LYS A 12 1.10 23.85 -7.46
CA LYS A 12 0.11 24.13 -8.53
C LYS A 12 0.69 24.89 -9.73
N ILE A 13 0.20 24.56 -10.93
CA ILE A 13 0.15 25.46 -12.11
C ILE A 13 -1.26 25.35 -12.75
N ASP A 14 -1.67 26.49 -13.31
CA ASP A 14 -2.98 27.04 -13.68
C ASP A 14 -3.80 26.31 -14.77
N GLN A 15 -5.11 26.59 -14.81
CA GLN A 15 -6.04 26.25 -15.91
C GLN A 15 -5.85 27.20 -17.13
N PRO A 16 -6.47 26.95 -18.31
CA PRO A 16 -7.85 27.40 -18.55
C PRO A 16 -8.74 26.58 -19.52
N ASP A 17 -10.04 26.71 -19.28
CA ASP A 17 -11.22 26.85 -20.18
C ASP A 17 -11.57 25.86 -21.32
N GLY A 18 -12.88 25.54 -21.43
CA GLY A 18 -13.45 24.93 -22.64
C GLY A 18 -14.76 24.15 -22.48
N THR A 19 -15.88 24.87 -22.48
CA THR A 19 -17.29 24.47 -22.60
C THR A 19 -17.59 23.30 -23.56
N VAL A 20 -18.19 22.21 -23.07
CA VAL A 20 -19.25 21.43 -23.76
C VAL A 20 -20.22 20.83 -22.73
N ALA A 21 -21.22 21.63 -22.34
CA ALA A 21 -22.35 21.21 -21.52
C ALA A 21 -23.51 20.75 -22.43
N GLY A 22 -24.21 19.66 -22.06
CA GLY A 22 -25.52 19.38 -22.64
C GLY A 22 -26.03 17.96 -22.51
N TYR A 23 -25.20 16.95 -22.81
CA TYR A 23 -25.69 15.55 -22.89
C TYR A 23 -24.89 14.55 -22.05
N ARG A 24 -23.78 14.98 -21.42
CA ARG A 24 -23.00 14.14 -20.48
C ARG A 24 -23.61 14.09 -19.07
N SER A 25 -24.40 15.08 -18.69
CA SER A 25 -24.91 15.20 -17.31
C SER A 25 -25.89 14.08 -16.92
N GLN A 26 -26.71 13.60 -17.88
CA GLN A 26 -27.68 12.54 -17.60
C GLN A 26 -27.05 11.14 -17.53
N ILE A 27 -25.93 10.91 -18.23
CA ILE A 27 -25.20 9.63 -18.21
C ILE A 27 -24.33 9.54 -16.94
N LEU A 28 -23.70 10.65 -16.52
CA LEU A 28 -22.93 10.71 -15.28
C LEU A 28 -23.80 10.55 -14.01
N GLU A 29 -25.07 10.96 -14.03
CA GLU A 29 -25.97 10.73 -12.89
C GLU A 29 -26.38 9.26 -12.74
N LEU A 30 -26.56 8.53 -13.86
CA LEU A 30 -26.90 7.11 -13.84
C LEU A 30 -25.69 6.21 -13.55
N GLU A 31 -24.50 6.56 -14.06
CA GLU A 31 -23.25 5.85 -13.75
C GLU A 31 -22.81 6.08 -12.28
N ASN A 32 -23.03 7.28 -11.72
CA ASN A 32 -22.81 7.54 -10.29
C ASN A 32 -23.85 6.86 -9.36
N ALA A 33 -25.02 6.50 -9.88
CA ALA A 33 -26.03 5.78 -9.10
C ALA A 33 -25.77 4.26 -9.06
N LEU A 34 -25.11 3.70 -10.08
CA LEU A 34 -24.87 2.26 -10.22
C LEU A 34 -23.47 1.80 -9.79
N ILE A 35 -22.55 2.74 -9.54
CA ILE A 35 -21.29 2.48 -8.82
C ILE A 35 -21.32 3.28 -7.51
N LYS A 36 -22.24 2.90 -6.62
CA LYS A 36 -22.05 3.14 -5.19
C LYS A 36 -21.58 1.83 -4.59
N PRO A 37 -20.26 1.62 -4.39
CA PRO A 37 -19.88 0.75 -3.30
C PRO A 37 -20.54 1.37 -2.07
N SER A 38 -21.29 0.56 -1.35
CA SER A 38 -21.92 0.93 -0.10
C SER A 38 -20.83 1.25 0.94
N TYR A 39 -20.12 2.38 0.77
CA TYR A 39 -19.41 3.08 1.83
C TYR A 39 -20.46 3.82 2.66
N LYS A 40 -21.43 3.04 3.14
CA LYS A 40 -22.21 3.42 4.30
C LYS A 40 -21.19 3.50 5.42
N SER A 41 -21.01 4.71 5.94
CA SER A 41 -20.40 5.02 7.23
C SER A 41 -20.57 3.85 8.19
N MET A 42 -19.56 2.98 8.22
CA MET A 42 -19.14 2.33 9.43
C MET A 42 -18.20 3.37 10.03
N ALA A 43 -18.33 3.65 11.32
CA ALA A 43 -17.29 4.35 12.06
C ALA A 43 -15.94 3.83 11.57
N ALA A 44 -14.94 4.71 11.45
CA ALA A 44 -13.58 4.25 11.21
C ALA A 44 -13.30 3.18 12.26
N ASP A 45 -13.42 1.90 11.88
CA ASP A 45 -12.96 0.80 12.70
C ASP A 45 -11.49 1.16 12.85
N SER A 46 -11.14 1.57 14.06
CA SER A 46 -9.80 1.99 14.38
C SER A 46 -8.96 0.74 14.21
N GLN A 47 -8.44 0.56 12.99
CA GLN A 47 -7.57 -0.53 12.59
C GLN A 47 -6.33 -0.39 13.45
N GLN A 48 -6.32 -1.11 14.57
CA GLN A 48 -5.23 -1.14 15.53
C GLN A 48 -4.40 -2.37 15.22
N PHE A 49 -3.10 -2.16 15.05
CA PHE A 49 -2.14 -3.23 14.81
C PHE A 49 -1.28 -3.45 16.04
N HIS A 50 -0.94 -4.70 16.29
CA HIS A 50 -0.06 -5.10 17.38
C HIS A 50 1.38 -5.25 16.88
N SER A 51 2.36 -5.08 17.77
CA SER A 51 3.76 -5.35 17.44
C SER A 51 3.95 -6.82 17.05
N SER A 52 4.87 -7.08 16.13
CA SER A 52 5.17 -8.39 15.52
C SER A 52 4.03 -9.03 14.73
N GLN A 53 2.90 -8.33 14.54
CA GLN A 53 1.88 -8.74 13.58
C GLN A 53 2.41 -8.59 12.15
N ILE A 54 2.16 -9.57 11.28
CA ILE A 54 2.49 -9.45 9.86
C ILE A 54 1.29 -8.86 9.12
N VAL A 55 1.56 -7.82 8.35
CA VAL A 55 0.59 -7.10 7.54
C VAL A 55 1.06 -7.05 6.10
N PHE A 56 0.15 -6.74 5.19
CA PHE A 56 0.53 -6.41 3.83
C PHE A 56 -0.14 -5.15 3.32
N LEU A 57 0.56 -4.47 2.42
CA LEU A 57 0.04 -3.37 1.61
C LEU A 57 -0.09 -3.87 0.17
N GLU A 58 -1.29 -3.75 -0.40
CA GLU A 58 -1.58 -4.18 -1.77
C GLU A 58 -1.76 -3.00 -2.73
N HIS A 59 -1.10 -3.08 -3.88
CA HIS A 59 -1.30 -2.18 -5.01
C HIS A 59 -1.16 -2.95 -6.33
N ASN A 60 -2.21 -2.95 -7.15
CA ASN A 60 -2.31 -3.76 -8.37
C ASN A 60 -2.05 -5.25 -8.07
N ALA A 61 -1.20 -5.90 -8.86
CA ALA A 61 -0.81 -7.30 -8.66
C ALA A 61 0.41 -7.46 -7.73
N ALA A 62 0.66 -6.49 -6.83
CA ALA A 62 1.81 -6.49 -5.94
C ALA A 62 1.39 -6.34 -4.47
N ARG A 63 2.07 -7.09 -3.59
CA ARG A 63 1.88 -7.08 -2.14
C ARG A 63 3.22 -6.89 -1.44
N LEU A 64 3.31 -5.86 -0.61
CA LEU A 64 4.41 -5.64 0.31
C LEU A 64 4.05 -6.24 1.67
N TYR A 65 4.66 -7.36 2.03
CA TYR A 65 4.55 -7.95 3.35
C TYR A 65 5.54 -7.28 4.31
N ALA A 66 5.08 -6.99 5.52
CA ALA A 66 5.88 -6.32 6.52
C ALA A 66 5.48 -6.74 7.95
N GLU A 67 6.44 -6.74 8.86
CA GLU A 67 6.20 -6.88 10.29
C GLU A 67 5.85 -5.51 10.88
N VAL A 68 4.83 -5.43 11.71
CA VAL A 68 4.53 -4.23 12.49
C VAL A 68 5.56 -4.10 13.61
N VAL A 69 6.41 -3.08 13.53
CA VAL A 69 7.31 -2.71 14.63
C VAL A 69 6.50 -2.03 15.72
N GLN A 70 5.71 -1.02 15.34
CA GLN A 70 4.90 -0.23 16.27
C GLN A 70 3.72 0.44 15.57
N PHE A 71 2.56 0.45 16.22
CA PHE A 71 1.44 1.32 15.84
C PHE A 71 1.50 2.65 16.62
N VAL A 72 1.41 3.77 15.91
CA VAL A 72 1.42 5.13 16.46
C VAL A 72 -0.01 5.67 16.40
N GLU A 73 -0.80 5.33 17.42
CA GLU A 73 -2.23 5.65 17.53
C GLU A 73 -2.54 7.13 17.30
N SER A 74 -1.74 8.02 17.91
CA SER A 74 -1.94 9.48 17.83
C SER A 74 -1.85 10.07 16.42
N ARG A 75 -1.31 9.30 15.46
CA ARG A 75 -1.14 9.71 14.06
C ARG A 75 -1.82 8.76 13.07
N GLY A 76 -2.41 7.66 13.54
CA GLY A 76 -2.90 6.60 12.66
C GLY A 76 -1.82 6.02 11.74
N LEU A 77 -0.56 5.99 12.18
CA LEU A 77 0.58 5.50 11.40
C LEU A 77 1.07 4.16 11.94
N CYS A 78 1.49 3.27 11.03
CA CYS A 78 2.24 2.07 11.35
C CYS A 78 3.71 2.25 10.98
N TRP A 79 4.57 2.01 11.97
CA TRP A 79 5.97 1.67 11.74
C TRP A 79 6.05 0.18 11.39
N VAL A 80 6.49 -0.12 10.17
CA VAL A 80 6.62 -1.50 9.70
C VAL A 80 8.03 -1.78 9.19
N ARG A 81 8.49 -3.01 9.37
CA ARG A 81 9.71 -3.54 8.77
C ARG A 81 9.35 -4.37 7.53
N PRO A 82 9.73 -3.93 6.33
CA PRO A 82 9.53 -4.72 5.11
C PRO A 82 10.15 -6.12 5.23
N ILE A 83 9.38 -7.13 4.84
CA ILE A 83 9.82 -8.53 4.75
C ILE A 83 10.07 -8.87 3.29
N ALA A 84 9.06 -8.68 2.44
CA ALA A 84 9.17 -8.99 1.01
C ALA A 84 8.19 -8.19 0.16
N LEU A 85 8.59 -7.92 -1.07
CA LEU A 85 7.69 -7.48 -2.14
C LEU A 85 7.40 -8.67 -3.05
N VAL A 86 6.12 -9.03 -3.15
CA VAL A 86 5.65 -10.13 -3.99
C VAL A 86 4.83 -9.55 -5.13
N THR A 87 5.10 -9.99 -6.36
CA THR A 87 4.28 -9.66 -7.52
C THR A 87 3.71 -10.94 -8.12
N SER A 88 2.42 -10.94 -8.43
CA SER A 88 1.76 -12.04 -9.12
C SER A 88 1.58 -11.73 -10.60
N GLU A 89 1.91 -12.67 -11.47
CA GLU A 89 1.57 -12.62 -12.91
C GLU A 89 0.19 -13.25 -13.21
N GLY A 90 -0.61 -13.55 -12.17
CA GLY A 90 -1.89 -14.25 -12.29
C GLY A 90 -2.62 -14.34 -10.96
N ASP A 91 -3.09 -15.55 -10.62
CA ASP A 91 -3.74 -15.81 -9.33
C ASP A 91 -2.68 -15.98 -8.22
N TRP A 92 -2.97 -15.43 -7.04
CA TRP A 92 -2.12 -15.54 -5.84
C TRP A 92 -2.05 -16.96 -5.28
N THR A 93 -2.90 -17.87 -5.76
CA THR A 93 -2.90 -19.29 -5.39
C THR A 93 -1.81 -20.09 -6.08
N ASP A 94 -1.27 -19.60 -7.21
CA ASP A 94 -0.23 -20.25 -7.99
C ASP A 94 1.15 -19.72 -7.59
N GLY A 95 1.74 -20.35 -6.58
CA GLY A 95 3.01 -19.95 -5.97
C GLY A 95 4.18 -19.84 -6.96
N ASP A 96 4.17 -20.62 -8.05
CA ASP A 96 5.23 -20.61 -9.06
C ASP A 96 5.22 -19.35 -9.93
N ARG A 97 4.07 -18.67 -10.02
CA ARG A 97 3.90 -17.41 -10.77
C ARG A 97 4.10 -16.16 -9.92
N LEU A 98 4.51 -16.36 -8.66
CA LEU A 98 4.90 -15.27 -7.79
C LEU A 98 6.38 -14.96 -8.00
N THR A 99 6.69 -13.68 -8.21
CA THR A 99 8.06 -13.17 -8.10
C THR A 99 8.22 -12.58 -6.70
N LEU A 100 9.25 -13.02 -6.00
CA LEU A 100 9.56 -12.65 -4.63
C LEU A 100 10.83 -11.80 -4.59
N GLN A 101 10.78 -10.71 -3.84
CA GLN A 101 11.95 -9.87 -3.59
C GLN A 101 12.14 -9.74 -2.09
N ASP A 102 13.29 -10.21 -1.59
CA ASP A 102 13.67 -10.09 -0.17
C ASP A 102 13.98 -8.63 0.18
N LEU A 103 13.33 -8.13 1.23
CA LEU A 103 13.45 -6.77 1.76
C LEU A 103 13.88 -6.75 3.24
N GLN A 104 14.23 -7.88 3.85
CA GLN A 104 14.55 -7.97 5.28
C GLN A 104 15.76 -7.12 5.72
N ASP A 105 16.71 -6.87 4.80
CA ASP A 105 17.86 -5.98 5.02
C ASP A 105 17.54 -4.49 4.71
N GLY A 106 16.29 -4.19 4.37
CA GLY A 106 15.82 -2.87 3.96
C GLY A 106 15.60 -1.90 5.13
N SER A 107 15.23 -0.67 4.77
CA SER A 107 14.83 0.32 5.77
C SER A 107 13.37 0.13 6.18
N ASP A 108 13.08 0.32 7.45
CA ASP A 108 11.71 0.35 7.93
C ASP A 108 10.93 1.54 7.34
N LEU A 109 9.60 1.39 7.27
CA LEU A 109 8.67 2.37 6.73
C LEU A 109 7.74 2.92 7.81
N MET A 110 7.31 4.17 7.62
CA MET A 110 6.22 4.80 8.35
C MET A 110 5.10 5.13 7.37
N CYS A 111 3.95 4.48 7.51
CA CYS A 111 2.84 4.63 6.57
C CYS A 111 1.48 4.68 7.30
N PRO A 112 0.46 5.34 6.72
CA PRO A 112 -0.91 5.31 7.25
C PRO A 112 -1.40 3.87 7.45
N ALA A 113 -1.90 3.57 8.65
CA ALA A 113 -2.35 2.23 9.03
C ALA A 113 -3.50 1.73 8.14
N VAL A 114 -4.34 2.64 7.64
CA VAL A 114 -5.44 2.34 6.70
C VAL A 114 -4.98 1.72 5.37
N LEU A 115 -3.69 1.80 5.03
CA LEU A 115 -3.14 1.16 3.83
C LEU A 115 -2.91 -0.34 4.03
N PHE A 116 -2.78 -0.78 5.28
CA PHE A 116 -2.41 -2.15 5.62
C PHE A 116 -3.63 -3.02 5.87
N ARG A 117 -3.47 -4.30 5.55
CA ARG A 117 -4.35 -5.38 5.98
C ARG A 117 -3.54 -6.38 6.79
N GLU A 118 -4.18 -7.00 7.77
CA GLU A 118 -3.60 -8.15 8.45
C GLU A 118 -3.37 -9.27 7.43
N ALA A 119 -2.19 -9.88 7.49
CA ALA A 119 -1.84 -11.01 6.64
C ALA A 119 -2.17 -12.32 7.35
N LEU A 120 -2.93 -13.19 6.70
CA LEU A 120 -3.26 -14.50 7.27
C LEU A 120 -2.07 -15.46 7.19
N ASP A 121 -1.99 -16.44 8.08
CA ASP A 121 -0.93 -17.46 8.06
C ASP A 121 -0.81 -18.15 6.69
N MET A 122 -1.93 -18.41 6.04
CA MET A 122 -2.01 -19.01 4.70
C MET A 122 -1.49 -18.10 3.58
N GLU A 123 -1.43 -16.78 3.80
CA GLU A 123 -0.81 -15.82 2.88
C GLU A 123 0.68 -15.60 3.20
N VAL A 124 1.06 -15.69 4.48
CA VAL A 124 2.40 -15.38 4.97
C VAL A 124 3.35 -16.56 4.87
N LEU A 125 2.93 -17.75 5.32
CA LEU A 125 3.79 -18.93 5.39
C LEU A 125 4.43 -19.29 4.03
N PRO A 126 3.71 -19.26 2.89
CA PRO A 126 4.33 -19.53 1.59
C PRO A 126 5.44 -18.53 1.24
N VAL A 127 5.25 -17.25 1.57
CA VAL A 127 6.23 -16.18 1.34
C VAL A 127 7.48 -16.42 2.18
N LEU A 128 7.31 -16.67 3.49
CA LEU A 128 8.43 -16.93 4.40
C LEU A 128 9.20 -18.20 4.06
N ALA A 129 8.51 -19.28 3.68
CA ALA A 129 9.14 -20.53 3.27
C ALA A 129 10.06 -20.33 2.06
N ARG A 130 9.62 -19.52 1.10
CA ARG A 130 10.39 -19.21 -0.11
C ARG A 130 11.57 -18.28 0.15
N LEU A 131 11.40 -17.26 0.99
CA LEU A 131 12.51 -16.42 1.47
C LEU A 131 13.61 -17.23 2.18
N GLY A 132 13.23 -18.27 2.92
CA GLY A 132 14.18 -19.16 3.60
C GLY A 132 14.92 -20.12 2.67
N ALA A 133 14.35 -20.43 1.50
CA ALA A 133 14.91 -21.35 0.52
C ALA A 133 15.81 -20.66 -0.52
N GLU A 134 15.51 -19.41 -0.86
CA GLU A 134 16.32 -18.60 -1.79
C GLU A 134 17.62 -18.10 -1.08
N SER A 135 18.74 -18.10 -1.80
CA SER A 135 20.02 -17.67 -1.22
C SER A 135 19.96 -16.18 -0.84
N LYS A 136 20.45 -15.83 0.34
CA LYS A 136 20.53 -14.44 0.87
C LYS A 136 21.55 -13.56 0.13
N GLU A 137 21.69 -13.71 -1.18
CA GLU A 137 22.45 -12.75 -1.95
C GLU A 137 21.69 -11.43 -1.91
N ARG A 138 22.30 -10.43 -1.25
CA ARG A 138 21.74 -9.09 -1.18
C ARG A 138 21.47 -8.61 -2.59
N ASN A 139 20.19 -8.43 -2.90
CA ASN A 139 19.82 -7.76 -4.13
C ASN A 139 20.01 -6.24 -3.92
N PRO A 140 21.03 -5.61 -4.53
CA PRO A 140 21.26 -4.17 -4.36
C PRO A 140 20.08 -3.33 -4.88
N LEU A 141 19.17 -3.94 -5.65
CA LEU A 141 17.97 -3.30 -6.17
C LEU A 141 16.77 -3.36 -5.21
N SER A 142 16.84 -4.09 -4.10
CA SER A 142 15.74 -4.20 -3.12
C SER A 142 15.25 -2.83 -2.64
N HIS A 143 16.17 -1.91 -2.35
CA HIS A 143 15.81 -0.52 -1.99
C HIS A 143 15.08 0.22 -3.11
N ARG A 144 15.50 0.00 -4.36
CA ARG A 144 14.88 0.63 -5.52
C ARG A 144 13.46 0.13 -5.73
N HIS A 145 13.24 -1.18 -5.63
CA HIS A 145 11.90 -1.76 -5.79
C HIS A 145 10.95 -1.32 -4.69
N LEU A 146 11.39 -1.33 -3.43
CA LEU A 146 10.61 -0.81 -2.31
C LEU A 146 10.24 0.67 -2.53
N HIS A 147 11.23 1.49 -2.88
CA HIS A 147 10.99 2.91 -3.13
C HIS A 147 9.98 3.12 -4.27
N GLN A 148 10.15 2.42 -5.40
CA GLN A 148 9.25 2.51 -6.53
C GLN A 148 7.81 2.10 -6.17
N PHE A 149 7.65 1.00 -5.43
CA PHE A 149 6.34 0.53 -4.96
C PHE A 149 5.65 1.57 -4.07
N ILE A 150 6.36 2.14 -3.10
CA ILE A 150 5.81 3.18 -2.22
C ILE A 150 5.45 4.46 -3.00
N GLN A 151 6.27 4.85 -3.99
CA GLN A 151 5.94 5.98 -4.86
C GLN A 151 4.63 5.74 -5.63
N GLN A 152 4.41 4.53 -6.16
CA GLN A 152 3.18 4.21 -6.89
C GLN A 152 1.94 4.34 -6.01
N ILE A 153 2.02 3.88 -4.76
CA ILE A 153 0.91 4.01 -3.80
C ILE A 153 0.62 5.47 -3.49
N TRP A 154 1.66 6.26 -3.28
CA TRP A 154 1.50 7.68 -3.00
C TRP A 154 0.81 8.43 -4.14
N GLN A 155 1.20 8.13 -5.40
CA GLN A 155 0.55 8.71 -6.58
C GLN A 155 -0.90 8.25 -6.76
N ALA A 156 -1.19 7.00 -6.39
CA ALA A 156 -2.52 6.42 -6.55
C ALA A 156 -3.52 6.85 -5.47
N ARG A 157 -3.04 7.17 -4.27
CA ARG A 157 -3.87 7.48 -3.08
C ARG A 157 -3.28 8.62 -2.24
N PRO A 158 -3.00 9.80 -2.82
CA PRO A 158 -2.37 10.91 -2.09
C PRO A 158 -3.18 11.34 -0.87
N GLU A 159 -4.51 11.28 -0.94
CA GLU A 159 -5.44 11.64 0.13
C GLU A 159 -5.25 10.87 1.44
N VAL A 160 -4.71 9.66 1.37
CA VAL A 160 -4.43 8.81 2.54
C VAL A 160 -3.21 9.31 3.31
N PHE A 161 -2.29 9.99 2.62
CA PHE A 161 -1.09 10.59 3.20
C PHE A 161 -1.29 12.05 3.60
N GLU A 162 -2.37 12.68 3.11
CA GLU A 162 -2.76 14.01 3.55
C GLU A 162 -3.40 13.91 4.93
N ASN A 163 -2.62 14.24 5.95
CA ASN A 163 -3.10 14.35 7.32
C ASN A 163 -4.16 15.46 7.37
N LYS A 164 -5.45 15.10 7.27
CA LYS A 164 -6.53 16.03 7.62
C LYS A 164 -6.46 16.21 9.13
N ALA A 165 -5.77 17.27 9.55
CA ALA A 165 -5.91 17.77 10.90
C ALA A 165 -7.41 18.01 11.17
N PRO A 166 -7.93 17.59 12.34
CA PRO A 166 -9.30 17.88 12.73
C PRO A 166 -9.57 19.38 12.83
#